data_AF-A0A3D0HMJ8-F1
#
_entry.id   AF-A0A3D0HMJ8-F1
#
_cell.length_a   1.000
_cell.length_b   1.000
_cell.length_c   1.000
_cell.angle_alpha   90.00
_cell.angle_beta   90.00
_cell.angle_gamma   90.00
#
_symmetry.space_group_name_H-M   'P 1'
#
loop_
_entity.id
_entity.type
_entity.pdbx_description
1 polymer ?
#
loop_
_entity_poly.entity_id
_entity_poly.type
_entity_poly.pdbx_seq_one_letter_code
_entity_poly.pdbx_strand_id
1 'polypeptide(L)' 'MNTLELKKMANEVRKGIVTAVHSAKSGHPGGSLSAADIYTYLFFEELNIDPKDPKKPDRDRFVLSKGHTAPGYYSALAH' A
#
# COMPACT_ATOMS: atom_id res chain seq x y z
N MET A 1 -12.36 -1.44 9.23
CA MET A 1 -12.83 -0.15 8.66
C MET A 1 -14.15 -0.37 7.92
N ASN A 2 -15.01 0.64 7.80
CA ASN A 2 -16.17 0.54 6.89
C ASN A 2 -15.76 0.83 5.43
N THR A 3 -16.64 0.50 4.47
CA THR A 3 -16.36 0.64 3.03
C THR A 3 -15.99 2.08 2.62
N LEU A 4 -16.60 3.10 3.24
CA LEU A 4 -16.30 4.49 2.92
C LEU A 4 -14.90 4.89 3.43
N GLU A 5 -14.52 4.43 4.62
CA GLU A 5 -13.19 4.64 5.19
C GLU A 5 -12.11 3.98 4.33
N LEU A 6 -12.33 2.74 3.89
CA LEU A 6 -11.40 2.03 2.99
C LEU A 6 -11.24 2.78 1.66
N LYS A 7 -12.33 3.27 1.05
CA LYS A 7 -12.24 4.07 -0.18
C LYS A 7 -11.45 5.37 0.01
N LYS A 8 -11.59 6.02 1.17
CA LYS A 8 -10.82 7.22 1.51
C LYS A 8 -9.34 6.88 1.71
N MET A 9 -9.03 5.82 2.44
CA MET A 9 -7.65 5.36 2.63
C MET A 9 -7.00 5.00 1.29
N ALA A 10 -7.72 4.33 0.39
CA ALA A 10 -7.20 4.01 -0.94
C ALA A 10 -6.91 5.27 -1.78
N ASN A 11 -7.64 6.38 -1.57
CA ASN A 11 -7.29 7.66 -2.18
C ASN A 11 -6.02 8.27 -1.57
N GLU A 12 -5.80 8.12 -0.27
CA GLU A 12 -4.54 8.57 0.36
C GLU A 12 -3.34 7.77 -0.16
N VAL A 13 -3.48 6.45 -0.29
CA VAL A 13 -2.45 5.60 -0.93
C VAL A 13 -2.17 6.07 -2.36
N ARG A 14 -3.20 6.39 -3.16
CA ARG A 14 -3.02 6.94 -4.52
C ARG A 14 -2.30 8.29 -4.53
N LYS A 15 -2.61 9.19 -3.59
CA LYS A 15 -1.88 10.46 -3.46
C LYS A 15 -0.41 10.22 -3.12
N GLY A 16 -0.13 9.30 -2.19
CA GLY A 16 1.24 8.90 -1.85
C GLY A 16 2.02 8.40 -3.07
N ILE A 17 1.38 7.57 -3.92
CA ILE A 17 1.99 7.07 -5.16
C ILE A 17 2.38 8.23 -6.09
N VAL A 18 1.44 9.15 -6.34
CA VAL A 18 1.67 10.29 -7.25
C VAL A 18 2.76 11.19 -6.70
N THR A 19 2.74 11.51 -5.40
CA THR A 19 3.76 12.32 -4.75
C THR A 19 5.13 11.65 -4.85
N ALA A 20 5.25 10.37 -4.48
CA ALA A 20 6.52 9.66 -4.48
C ALA A 20 7.15 9.59 -5.87
N VAL A 21 6.37 9.20 -6.90
CA VAL A 21 6.86 9.09 -8.27
C VAL A 21 7.21 10.46 -8.85
N HIS A 22 6.42 11.49 -8.55
CA HIS A 22 6.70 12.86 -8.99
C HIS A 22 8.01 13.38 -8.37
N SER A 23 8.17 13.25 -7.04
CA SER A 23 9.37 13.66 -6.32
C SER A 23 10.62 12.94 -6.81
N ALA A 24 10.53 11.63 -7.09
CA ALA A 24 11.63 10.84 -7.62
C ALA A 24 11.92 11.10 -9.10
N LYS A 25 11.00 11.76 -9.83
CA LYS A 25 11.01 11.91 -11.30
C LYS A 25 11.15 10.57 -12.04
N SER A 26 10.74 9.48 -11.40
CA SER A 26 10.93 8.11 -11.84
C SER A 26 10.00 7.15 -11.08
N GLY A 27 9.64 6.04 -11.71
CA GLY A 27 8.81 4.99 -11.11
C GLY A 27 7.69 4.52 -12.03
N HIS A 28 6.88 3.57 -11.53
CA HIS A 28 5.78 2.95 -12.29
C HIS A 28 4.42 3.33 -11.68
N PRO A 29 3.84 4.50 -12.04
CA PRO A 29 2.61 4.97 -11.43
C PRO A 29 1.40 4.12 -11.81
N GLY A 30 1.26 3.71 -13.08
CA GLY A 30 0.08 2.98 -13.56
C GLY A 30 -0.18 1.68 -12.79
N GLY A 31 0.83 0.80 -12.72
CA GLY A 31 0.72 -0.47 -11.99
C GLY A 31 0.63 -0.29 -10.46
N SER A 32 1.08 0.84 -9.93
CA SER A 32 0.92 1.18 -8.50
C SER A 32 -0.51 1.61 -8.21
N LEU A 33 -1.06 2.53 -9.02
CA LEU A 33 -2.41 3.07 -8.88
C LEU A 33 -3.50 2.00 -9.07
N SER A 34 -3.30 1.06 -9.99
CA SER A 34 -4.26 -0.02 -10.25
C SER A 34 -4.44 -0.98 -9.07
N ALA A 35 -3.45 -1.07 -8.17
CA ALA A 35 -3.48 -1.97 -7.02
C ALA A 35 -3.81 -1.27 -5.70
N ALA A 36 -4.09 0.04 -5.71
CA ALA A 36 -4.31 0.82 -4.48
C ALA A 36 -5.41 0.23 -3.59
N ASP A 37 -6.55 -0.17 -4.16
CA ASP A 37 -7.66 -0.73 -3.37
C ASP A 37 -7.30 -2.09 -2.75
N ILE A 38 -6.51 -2.91 -3.45
CA ILE A 38 -6.03 -4.20 -2.94
C ILE A 38 -5.04 -3.97 -1.79
N TYR A 39 -4.09 -3.05 -1.94
CA TYR A 39 -3.19 -2.70 -0.84
C TYR A 39 -4.00 -2.20 0.37
N THR A 40 -4.97 -1.32 0.16
CA THR A 40 -5.78 -0.79 1.25
C THR A 40 -6.59 -1.87 1.97
N TYR A 41 -7.25 -2.77 1.23
CA TYR A 41 -7.99 -3.84 1.90
C TYR A 41 -7.06 -4.79 2.66
N LEU A 42 -5.95 -5.21 2.03
CA LEU A 42 -5.01 -6.12 2.65
C LEU A 42 -4.36 -5.54 3.92
N PHE A 43 -3.84 -4.32 3.86
CA PHE A 43 -3.04 -3.76 4.97
C PHE A 43 -3.88 -3.16 6.11
N PHE A 44 -5.15 -2.82 5.86
CA PHE A 44 -5.99 -2.14 6.86
C PHE A 44 -7.20 -2.95 7.32
N GLU A 45 -7.43 -4.14 6.73
CA GLU A 45 -8.55 -5.01 7.10
C GLU A 45 -8.14 -6.50 7.20
N GLU A 46 -7.48 -7.05 6.18
CA GLU A 46 -7.33 -8.52 6.06
C GLU A 46 -6.09 -9.09 6.75
N LEU A 47 -4.92 -8.48 6.56
CA LEU A 47 -3.65 -9.07 7.00
C LEU A 47 -3.46 -8.94 8.50
N ASN A 48 -3.06 -10.03 9.15
CA ASN A 48 -2.52 -10.02 10.51
C ASN A 48 -1.11 -9.43 10.50
N ILE A 49 -0.99 -8.12 10.64
CA ILE A 49 0.28 -7.39 10.72
C ILE A 49 0.29 -6.42 11.91
N ASP A 50 1.48 -6.22 12.49
CA ASP A 50 1.71 -5.19 13.50
C ASP A 50 2.85 -4.27 13.04
N PRO A 51 2.57 -3.00 12.70
CA PRO A 51 3.61 -2.03 12.33
C PRO A 51 4.64 -1.78 13.44
N LYS A 52 4.29 -2.01 14.71
CA LYS A 52 5.20 -1.85 15.87
C LYS A 52 6.07 -3.10 16.07
N ASP A 53 5.62 -4.25 15.62
CA ASP A 53 6.39 -5.50 15.60
C ASP A 53 6.33 -6.20 14.22
N PRO A 54 7.08 -5.70 13.22
CA PRO A 54 7.11 -6.29 11.88
C PRO A 54 7.78 -7.67 11.83
N LYS A 55 8.31 -8.18 12.95
CA LYS A 55 8.95 -9.51 13.06
C LYS A 55 8.09 -10.52 13.81
N LYS A 56 6.85 -10.15 14.18
CA LYS A 56 5.90 -11.03 14.86
C LYS A 56 5.82 -12.40 14.16
N PRO A 57 6.04 -13.52 14.88
CA PRO A 57 6.19 -14.84 14.25
C PRO A 57 4.97 -15.33 13.46
N ASP A 58 3.77 -14.99 13.90
CA ASP A 58 2.48 -15.39 13.34
C ASP A 58 1.91 -14.39 12.32
N ARG A 59 2.69 -13.36 11.92
CA ARG A 59 2.21 -12.36 10.95
C ARG A 59 1.98 -12.98 9.58
N ASP A 60 1.02 -12.41 8.86
CA ASP A 60 0.90 -12.68 7.44
C ASP A 60 2.07 -12.07 6.66
N ARG A 61 2.43 -12.75 5.56
CA ARG A 61 3.53 -12.35 4.69
C ARG A 61 2.99 -11.85 3.36
N PHE A 62 3.23 -10.59 3.09
CA PHE A 62 2.98 -9.99 1.79
C PHE A 62 4.25 -10.03 0.92
N VAL A 63 4.14 -10.48 -0.33
CA VAL A 63 5.23 -10.47 -1.33
C VAL A 63 4.78 -9.72 -2.57
N LEU A 64 5.47 -8.62 -2.89
CA LEU A 64 5.22 -7.87 -4.11
C LEU A 64 5.99 -8.49 -5.30
N SER A 65 5.39 -9.49 -5.95
CA SER A 65 6.00 -10.13 -7.14
C SER A 65 6.21 -9.14 -8.29
N LYS A 66 5.25 -8.22 -8.51
CA LYS A 66 5.38 -7.08 -9.44
C LYS A 66 6.22 -5.94 -8.86
N GLY A 67 7.49 -6.22 -8.51
CA GLY A 67 8.36 -5.33 -7.74
C GLY A 67 8.54 -3.91 -8.31
N HIS A 68 8.38 -3.73 -9.63
CA HIS A 68 8.44 -2.42 -10.27
C HIS A 68 7.36 -1.44 -9.77
N THR A 69 6.27 -1.94 -9.17
CA THR A 69 5.21 -1.11 -8.55
C THR A 69 5.43 -0.83 -7.06
N ALA A 70 6.69 -0.85 -6.61
CA ALA A 70 7.08 -0.53 -5.23
C ALA A 70 6.47 0.77 -4.67
N PRO A 71 6.28 1.86 -5.46
CA PRO A 71 5.63 3.07 -4.94
C PRO A 71 4.25 2.81 -4.33
N GLY A 72 3.45 1.92 -4.90
CA GLY A 72 2.15 1.56 -4.34
C GLY A 72 2.23 0.84 -2.99
N TYR A 73 3.19 -0.08 -2.88
CA TYR A 73 3.41 -0.80 -1.62
C TYR A 73 3.91 0.14 -0.53
N TYR A 74 4.91 0.98 -0.83
CA TYR A 74 5.44 1.93 0.15
C TYR A 74 4.42 2.98 0.58
N SER A 75 3.55 3.44 -0.34
CA SER A 75 2.46 4.35 0.03
C SER A 75 1.47 3.71 1.00
N ALA A 76 1.17 2.42 0.87
CA ALA A 76 0.30 1.73 1.83
C ALA A 76 0.96 1.55 3.21
N LEU A 77 2.27 1.27 3.24
CA LEU A 77 3.03 1.14 4.50
C LEU A 77 3.27 2.46 5.26
N ALA A 78 3.06 3.60 4.60
CA ALA A 78 3.33 4.92 5.18
C ALA A 78 2.16 5.48 6.02
N HIS A 79 1.08 4.70 6.20
CA HIS A 79 -0.12 5.04 6.97
C HIS A 79 -0.29 4.09 8.15
#